data_AF-A0A2N2KV24-F1
#
_entry.id   AF-A0A2N2KV24-F1
#
_cell.length_a   1.000
_cell.length_b   1.000
_cell.length_c   1.000
_cell.angle_alpha   90.00
_cell.angle_beta   90.00
_cell.angle_gamma   90.00
#
_symmetry.space_group_name_H-M   'P 1'
#
loop_
_entity.id
_entity.type
_entity.pdbx_description
1 polymer ?
#
loop_
_entity_poly.entity_id
_entity_poly.type
_entity_poly.pdbx_seq_one_letter_code
_entity_poly.pdbx_strand_id
1 'polypeptide(L)'
;MKYAFRFIFDSLGYRIRFITDTKELKSNDIFLIYGLTEPTPEELKELAKYYITFFIPCDFELYDPKAYTADRLRRSLREVKLLSVTPVISARKFEYLAENYSETDVNGGKINFDLVGNIFFHLANLEESTDSQALQGGYYPDSAGAFFNYRETPIVDNLLWLVDSMIKEHCRAKKSFIAQKLFWPAAQQSAVMLSHSIDDLQKWDLSSLVLSVADDLAMLFSLKWKQLGHNIAGKMKYLFTNYELYWNFAEFRQLERDSNCRSTYFLATEPCEDIDYSLEDADLQEELQQIIREGNDIALLATADKLNRDDFLTRKQILLHQLNKEQIGVRMCGFKSNETTRDLLNKISPSFSQSTAFHSAPGFIKGISLPWNPWISGNRAEYLELPTLYCDKHLKLNKHKLVQLEDAKHQIKKFYHQATRSHGIFSVDFSIASYSDIHYCNKLYAYILALVKSGNNYLATAAEIATWWEKRRNVTIDEGEYEISIIFPDDLDSFVLSVHGDPKIQEIVGVSAKFEGNTVHFTNVKADSIAVIRLNKNA
;
A
#
# COMPACT_ATOMS: atom_id res chain seq x y z
N MET A 1 3.25 -11.52 -17.07
CA MET A 1 4.37 -10.70 -17.58
C MET A 1 4.02 -9.21 -17.75
N LYS A 2 3.22 -8.77 -18.75
CA LYS A 2 2.92 -7.33 -18.97
C LYS A 2 2.40 -6.59 -17.73
N TYR A 3 1.62 -7.28 -16.89
CA TYR A 3 1.10 -6.74 -15.63
C TYR A 3 2.21 -6.29 -14.67
N ALA A 4 3.24 -7.13 -14.41
CA ALA A 4 4.34 -6.79 -13.51
C ALA A 4 5.18 -5.62 -14.05
N PHE A 5 5.45 -5.59 -15.36
CA PHE A 5 6.13 -4.45 -15.99
C PHE A 5 5.36 -3.14 -15.85
N ARG A 6 4.04 -3.16 -16.10
CA ARG A 6 3.19 -1.99 -15.88
C ARG A 6 3.24 -1.55 -14.42
N PHE A 7 3.13 -2.48 -13.47
CA PHE A 7 3.26 -2.13 -12.05
C PHE A 7 4.62 -1.47 -11.75
N ILE A 8 5.74 -2.03 -12.21
CA ILE A 8 7.08 -1.47 -11.98
C ILE A 8 7.17 -0.03 -12.47
N PHE A 9 6.87 0.20 -13.75
CA PHE A 9 7.11 1.50 -14.38
C PHE A 9 6.02 2.53 -14.06
N ASP A 10 4.75 2.12 -13.91
CA ASP A 10 3.69 3.02 -13.45
C ASP A 10 3.97 3.49 -12.02
N SER A 11 4.42 2.60 -11.13
CA SER A 11 4.81 2.96 -9.75
C SER A 11 6.01 3.90 -9.74
N LEU A 12 7.10 3.52 -10.43
CA LEU A 12 8.30 4.35 -10.54
C LEU A 12 8.08 5.67 -11.28
N GLY A 13 6.99 5.81 -12.03
CA GLY A 13 6.65 7.04 -12.75
C GLY A 13 7.36 7.21 -14.08
N TYR A 14 7.79 6.11 -14.71
CA TYR A 14 8.38 6.11 -16.04
C TYR A 14 7.38 5.65 -17.09
N ARG A 15 7.51 6.15 -18.31
CA ARG A 15 6.75 5.62 -19.44
C ARG A 15 7.37 4.32 -19.94
N ILE A 16 6.53 3.31 -20.16
CA ILE A 16 6.91 2.04 -20.79
C ILE A 16 6.15 1.83 -22.11
N ARG A 17 6.84 1.23 -23.09
CA ARG A 17 6.24 0.66 -24.31
C ARG A 17 6.71 -0.78 -24.50
N PHE A 18 5.87 -1.62 -25.09
CA PHE A 18 6.27 -2.94 -25.57
C PHE A 18 6.41 -2.86 -27.09
N ILE A 19 7.59 -3.16 -27.60
CA ILE A 19 7.92 -3.11 -29.04
C ILE A 19 7.99 -4.50 -29.63
N THR A 20 7.84 -4.59 -30.95
CA THR A 20 7.99 -5.83 -31.72
C THR A 20 9.23 -5.83 -32.62
N ASP A 21 9.67 -4.65 -33.05
CA ASP A 21 10.89 -4.44 -33.83
C ASP A 21 11.78 -3.40 -33.13
N THR A 22 13.10 -3.62 -33.12
CA THR A 22 14.08 -2.67 -32.55
C THR A 22 14.13 -1.35 -33.31
N LYS A 23 13.61 -1.29 -34.54
CA LYS A 23 13.42 -0.03 -35.30
C LYS A 23 12.42 0.93 -34.65
N GLU A 24 11.59 0.45 -33.72
CA GLU A 24 10.65 1.29 -32.97
C GLU A 24 11.33 2.10 -31.85
N LEU A 25 12.60 1.80 -31.53
CA LEU A 25 13.37 2.49 -30.48
C LEU A 25 13.77 3.89 -30.93
N LYS A 26 13.50 4.88 -30.06
CA LYS A 26 14.05 6.23 -30.16
C LYS A 26 15.47 6.28 -29.56
N SER A 27 16.27 7.28 -29.93
CA SER A 27 17.65 7.43 -29.44
C SER A 27 17.81 7.54 -27.92
N ASN A 28 16.79 8.08 -27.25
CA ASN A 28 16.79 8.28 -25.79
C ASN A 28 16.07 7.13 -25.05
N ASP A 29 15.53 6.14 -25.76
CA ASP A 29 14.84 5.02 -25.12
C ASP A 29 15.84 4.11 -24.38
N ILE A 30 15.39 3.57 -23.25
CA ILE A 30 16.07 2.50 -22.52
C ILE A 30 15.50 1.17 -23.01
N PHE A 31 16.36 0.26 -23.46
CA PHE A 31 15.96 -1.04 -23.96
C PHE A 31 16.08 -2.10 -22.86
N LEU A 32 14.93 -2.63 -22.40
CA LEU A 32 14.88 -3.70 -21.40
C LEU A 32 14.55 -5.04 -22.08
N ILE A 33 15.46 -5.99 -21.95
CA ILE A 33 15.35 -7.35 -22.45
C ILE A 33 14.97 -8.26 -21.29
N TYR A 34 13.85 -8.97 -21.43
CA TYR A 34 13.39 -9.97 -20.48
C TYR A 34 13.21 -11.31 -21.18
N GLY A 35 14.07 -12.29 -20.88
CA GLY A 35 14.15 -13.50 -21.69
C GLY A 35 14.71 -14.71 -20.94
N LEU A 36 14.35 -15.90 -21.42
CA LEU A 36 14.83 -17.18 -20.89
C LEU A 36 16.31 -17.42 -21.21
N THR A 37 16.73 -16.96 -22.39
CA THR A 37 18.09 -17.06 -22.87
C THR A 37 18.80 -15.75 -22.63
N GLU A 38 19.93 -15.83 -21.94
CA GLU A 38 20.84 -14.70 -21.77
C GLU A 38 21.50 -14.38 -23.11
N PRO A 39 21.39 -13.15 -23.63
CA PRO A 39 22.14 -12.74 -24.80
C PRO A 39 23.63 -12.79 -24.48
N THR A 40 24.46 -13.09 -25.48
CA THR A 40 25.90 -13.09 -25.29
C THR A 40 26.41 -11.72 -24.85
N PRO A 41 27.51 -11.63 -24.09
CA PRO A 41 28.09 -10.34 -23.71
C PRO A 41 28.35 -9.44 -24.93
N GLU A 42 28.74 -10.02 -26.07
CA GLU A 42 28.94 -9.30 -27.32
C GLU A 42 27.64 -8.71 -27.88
N GLU A 43 26.55 -9.47 -27.90
CA GLU A 43 25.22 -9.00 -28.32
C GLU A 43 24.71 -7.86 -27.42
N LEU A 44 24.87 -7.99 -26.10
CA LEU A 44 24.53 -6.93 -25.15
C LEU A 44 25.37 -5.68 -25.38
N LYS A 45 26.69 -5.84 -25.58
CA LYS A 45 27.60 -4.73 -25.87
C LYS A 45 27.25 -4.03 -27.18
N GLU A 46 26.86 -4.75 -28.22
CA GLU A 46 26.45 -4.15 -29.49
C GLU A 46 25.20 -3.28 -29.34
N LEU A 47 24.19 -3.74 -28.60
CA LEU A 47 22.98 -2.96 -28.33
C LEU A 47 23.27 -1.78 -27.39
N ALA A 48 24.09 -2.00 -26.36
CA ALA A 48 24.46 -1.02 -25.34
C ALA A 48 25.33 0.14 -25.85
N LYS A 49 25.90 0.02 -27.07
CA LYS A 49 26.52 1.16 -27.78
C LYS A 49 25.47 2.21 -28.15
N TYR A 50 24.33 1.77 -28.65
CA TYR A 50 23.30 2.67 -29.17
C TYR A 50 22.31 3.09 -28.08
N TYR A 51 21.84 2.16 -27.24
CA TYR A 51 20.82 2.40 -26.22
C TYR A 51 21.34 2.08 -24.82
N ILE A 52 20.73 2.63 -23.77
CA ILE A 52 20.92 2.05 -22.44
C ILE A 52 20.23 0.70 -22.44
N THR A 53 20.94 -0.40 -22.20
CA THR A 53 20.39 -1.75 -22.34
C THR A 53 20.44 -2.53 -21.03
N PHE A 54 19.30 -3.04 -20.58
CA PHE A 54 19.20 -3.90 -19.40
C PHE A 54 18.75 -5.30 -19.77
N PHE A 55 19.41 -6.33 -19.25
CA PHE A 55 18.95 -7.71 -19.32
C PHE A 55 18.46 -8.20 -17.95
N ILE A 56 17.28 -8.82 -17.95
CA ILE A 56 16.73 -9.51 -16.78
C ILE A 56 16.38 -10.94 -17.25
N PRO A 57 16.92 -12.00 -16.62
CA PRO A 57 16.55 -13.37 -16.94
C PRO A 57 15.07 -13.60 -16.63
N CYS A 58 14.42 -14.49 -17.34
CA CYS A 58 13.06 -14.94 -17.02
C CYS A 58 13.13 -16.32 -16.35
N ASP A 59 12.50 -16.46 -15.19
CA ASP A 59 12.21 -17.73 -14.54
C ASP A 59 10.71 -18.00 -14.63
N PHE A 60 10.30 -18.86 -15.57
CA PHE A 60 8.89 -19.13 -15.84
C PHE A 60 8.18 -19.77 -14.64
N GLU A 61 8.92 -20.41 -13.73
CA GLU A 61 8.35 -21.02 -12.52
C GLU A 61 7.74 -19.98 -11.59
N LEU A 62 8.23 -18.73 -11.59
CA LEU A 62 7.66 -17.65 -10.78
C LEU A 62 6.28 -17.19 -11.22
N TYR A 63 5.80 -17.66 -12.39
CA TYR A 63 4.47 -17.37 -12.92
C TYR A 63 3.48 -18.53 -12.75
N ASP A 64 3.95 -19.71 -12.34
CA ASP A 64 3.13 -20.90 -12.19
C ASP A 64 2.78 -21.11 -10.71
N PRO A 65 1.48 -21.02 -10.32
CA PRO A 65 1.03 -21.26 -8.95
C PRO A 65 1.40 -22.65 -8.40
N LYS A 66 1.73 -23.62 -9.26
CA LYS A 66 2.06 -25.00 -8.90
C LYS A 66 3.56 -25.29 -8.87
N ALA A 67 4.41 -24.36 -9.31
CA ALA A 67 5.84 -24.62 -9.44
C ALA A 67 6.56 -24.71 -8.08
N TYR A 68 6.06 -24.00 -7.07
CA TYR A 68 6.66 -23.98 -5.73
C TYR A 68 5.79 -24.69 -4.70
N THR A 69 6.38 -25.66 -4.00
CA THR A 69 5.91 -26.09 -2.69
C THR A 69 6.50 -25.18 -1.61
N ALA A 70 5.90 -25.13 -0.41
CA ALA A 70 6.40 -24.31 0.68
C ALA A 70 7.89 -24.56 1.01
N ASP A 71 8.33 -25.83 1.01
CA ASP A 71 9.74 -26.17 1.24
C ASP A 71 10.66 -25.75 0.10
N ARG A 72 10.21 -25.90 -1.15
CA ARG A 72 10.97 -25.46 -2.33
C ARG A 72 11.12 -23.94 -2.31
N LEU A 73 10.06 -23.20 -1.98
CA LEU A 73 10.09 -21.74 -1.85
C LEU A 73 11.14 -21.31 -0.83
N ARG A 74 11.06 -21.84 0.41
CA ARG A 74 12.03 -21.52 1.48
C ARG A 74 13.48 -21.81 1.09
N ARG A 75 13.75 -22.93 0.40
CA ARG A 75 15.09 -23.28 -0.10
C ARG A 75 15.57 -22.41 -1.26
N SER A 76 14.65 -21.76 -1.96
CA SER A 76 14.94 -20.89 -3.11
C SER A 76 15.09 -19.42 -2.70
N LEU A 77 14.80 -19.07 -1.45
CA LEU A 77 15.05 -17.72 -0.95
C LEU A 77 16.56 -17.45 -0.84
N ARG A 78 16.96 -16.28 -1.34
CA ARG A 78 18.31 -15.74 -1.26
C ARG A 78 18.21 -14.34 -0.68
N GLU A 79 18.96 -14.08 0.38
CA GLU A 79 19.01 -12.76 0.98
C GLU A 79 19.95 -11.86 0.19
N VAL A 80 19.47 -10.68 -0.16
CA VAL A 80 20.22 -9.67 -0.90
C VAL A 80 20.18 -8.34 -0.16
N LYS A 81 21.26 -7.56 -0.22
CA LYS A 81 21.32 -6.26 0.45
C LYS A 81 20.94 -5.15 -0.54
N LEU A 82 19.75 -4.59 -0.36
CA LEU A 82 19.26 -3.41 -1.08
C LEU A 82 19.14 -2.24 -0.09
N LEU A 83 17.99 -1.54 -0.04
CA LEU A 83 17.70 -0.60 1.06
C LEU A 83 17.71 -1.32 2.42
N SER A 84 17.21 -2.55 2.47
CA SER A 84 17.33 -3.49 3.58
C SER A 84 17.66 -4.90 3.09
N VAL A 85 17.90 -5.83 4.02
CA VAL A 85 18.03 -7.26 3.68
C VAL A 85 16.70 -7.72 3.10
N THR A 86 16.75 -8.15 1.84
CA THR A 86 15.59 -8.46 1.02
C THR A 86 15.68 -9.91 0.56
N PRO A 87 14.71 -10.78 0.89
CA PRO A 87 14.65 -12.11 0.30
C PRO A 87 14.18 -12.02 -1.16
N VAL A 88 14.89 -12.69 -2.06
CA VAL A 88 14.48 -12.90 -3.45
C VAL A 88 14.42 -14.40 -3.75
N ILE A 89 13.45 -14.80 -4.55
CA ILE A 89 13.29 -16.16 -5.04
C ILE A 89 14.26 -16.37 -6.21
N SER A 90 15.19 -17.29 -6.07
CA SER A 90 16.09 -17.71 -7.15
C SER A 90 16.55 -19.15 -6.96
N ALA A 91 16.22 -20.00 -7.94
CA ALA A 91 16.75 -21.37 -8.00
C ALA A 91 18.27 -21.38 -8.25
N ARG A 92 18.75 -20.46 -9.08
CA ARG A 92 20.18 -20.31 -9.41
C ARG A 92 20.89 -19.50 -8.32
N LYS A 93 22.11 -19.91 -7.99
CA LYS A 93 22.99 -19.10 -7.14
C LYS A 93 23.60 -17.99 -7.99
N PHE A 94 23.77 -16.82 -7.39
CA PHE A 94 24.48 -15.68 -7.97
C PHE A 94 25.34 -15.04 -6.88
N GLU A 95 26.50 -14.50 -7.26
CA GLU A 95 27.40 -13.80 -6.33
C GLU A 95 27.07 -12.30 -6.26
N TYR A 96 26.77 -11.70 -7.42
CA TYR A 96 26.44 -10.28 -7.56
C TYR A 96 24.98 -10.12 -7.96
N LEU A 97 24.33 -9.07 -7.45
CA LEU A 97 22.92 -8.77 -7.73
C LEU A 97 22.71 -8.31 -9.17
N ALA A 98 23.60 -7.43 -9.61
CA ALA A 98 23.62 -6.91 -10.95
C ALA A 98 25.08 -6.74 -11.41
N GLU A 99 25.27 -6.85 -12.72
CA GLU A 99 26.51 -6.56 -13.41
C GLU A 99 26.31 -5.29 -14.23
N ASN A 100 27.23 -4.33 -14.12
CA ASN A 100 27.23 -3.13 -14.93
C ASN A 100 28.32 -3.27 -16.00
N TYR A 101 27.93 -3.11 -17.26
CA TYR A 101 28.82 -3.02 -18.40
C TYR A 101 28.95 -1.54 -18.76
N SER A 102 29.87 -0.84 -18.08
CA SER A 102 30.18 0.58 -18.31
C SER A 102 31.63 0.70 -18.82
N GLU A 103 31.82 0.52 -20.13
CA GLU A 103 33.05 0.91 -20.84
C GLU A 103 32.79 2.25 -21.56
N THR A 104 33.82 2.93 -22.09
CA THR A 104 33.74 4.30 -22.64
C THR A 104 32.56 4.55 -23.61
N ASP A 105 32.09 3.51 -24.31
CA ASP A 105 30.98 3.59 -25.27
C ASP A 105 29.84 2.59 -25.01
N VAL A 106 29.84 1.87 -23.88
CA VAL A 106 28.85 0.82 -23.58
C VAL A 106 28.11 1.20 -22.31
N ASN A 107 26.79 1.32 -22.38
CA ASN A 107 25.93 1.58 -21.22
C ASN A 107 24.89 0.47 -21.11
N GLY A 108 25.21 -0.57 -20.34
CA GLY A 108 24.25 -1.63 -20.07
C GLY A 108 24.44 -2.30 -18.74
N GLY A 109 23.45 -3.09 -18.34
CA GLY A 109 23.52 -3.87 -17.13
C GLY A 109 22.70 -5.15 -17.19
N LYS A 110 22.98 -6.06 -16.28
CA LYS A 110 22.28 -7.32 -16.12
C LYS A 110 21.87 -7.48 -14.66
N ILE A 111 20.64 -7.88 -14.41
CA ILE A 111 20.21 -8.34 -13.08
C ILE A 111 20.31 -9.87 -13.07
N ASN A 112 20.95 -10.45 -12.06
CA ASN A 112 21.32 -11.87 -12.06
C ASN A 112 20.21 -12.83 -11.57
N PHE A 113 19.00 -12.32 -11.35
CA PHE A 113 17.86 -13.10 -10.89
C PHE A 113 16.53 -12.60 -11.47
N ASP A 114 15.51 -13.42 -11.22
CA ASP A 114 14.07 -13.26 -11.48
C ASP A 114 13.41 -11.92 -11.06
N LEU A 115 13.92 -10.72 -11.31
CA LEU A 115 13.35 -9.50 -10.68
C LEU A 115 11.87 -9.29 -11.02
N VAL A 116 11.48 -9.46 -12.28
CA VAL A 116 10.10 -9.21 -12.74
C VAL A 116 9.17 -10.32 -12.25
N GLY A 117 9.63 -11.57 -12.29
CA GLY A 117 8.95 -12.73 -11.76
C GLY A 117 8.78 -12.67 -10.23
N ASN A 118 9.77 -12.17 -9.49
CA ASN A 118 9.67 -11.95 -8.05
C ASN A 118 8.58 -10.94 -7.72
N ILE A 119 8.57 -9.79 -8.41
CA ILE A 119 7.52 -8.79 -8.25
C ILE A 119 6.15 -9.39 -8.60
N PHE A 120 6.04 -10.16 -9.69
CA PHE A 120 4.80 -10.84 -10.04
C PHE A 120 4.34 -11.82 -8.96
N PHE A 121 5.24 -12.63 -8.41
CA PHE A 121 4.95 -13.62 -7.37
C PHE A 121 4.26 -12.97 -6.16
N HIS A 122 4.79 -11.83 -5.70
CA HIS A 122 4.22 -11.05 -4.61
C HIS A 122 2.88 -10.41 -4.99
N LEU A 123 2.81 -9.72 -6.13
CA LEU A 123 1.59 -9.06 -6.60
C LEU A 123 0.43 -10.05 -6.83
N ALA A 124 0.76 -11.28 -7.25
CA ALA A 124 -0.20 -12.33 -7.52
C ALA A 124 -0.52 -13.22 -6.33
N ASN A 125 0.11 -12.96 -5.19
CA ASN A 125 -0.12 -13.70 -3.95
C ASN A 125 0.12 -15.21 -4.10
N LEU A 126 1.13 -15.59 -4.89
CA LEU A 126 1.40 -17.00 -5.21
C LEU A 126 1.95 -17.78 -4.02
N GLU A 127 2.36 -17.12 -2.94
CA GLU A 127 2.76 -17.80 -1.71
C GLU A 127 1.62 -18.65 -1.14
N GLU A 128 0.38 -18.15 -1.17
CA GLU A 128 -0.79 -18.86 -0.62
C GLU A 128 -1.09 -20.16 -1.38
N SER A 129 -0.68 -20.28 -2.65
CA SER A 129 -0.86 -21.51 -3.43
C SER A 129 0.21 -22.57 -3.17
N THR A 130 1.26 -22.25 -2.41
CA THR A 130 2.39 -23.17 -2.16
C THR A 130 2.08 -24.25 -1.12
N ASP A 131 1.04 -24.06 -0.31
CA ASP A 131 0.58 -25.01 0.70
C ASP A 131 -0.93 -24.88 0.92
N SER A 132 -1.70 -25.67 0.16
CA SER A 132 -3.15 -25.71 0.31
C SER A 132 -3.61 -26.34 1.64
N GLN A 133 -2.75 -27.10 2.32
CA GLN A 133 -3.08 -27.72 3.61
C GLN A 133 -2.90 -26.76 4.79
N ALA A 134 -2.16 -25.67 4.60
CA ALA A 134 -1.95 -24.65 5.62
C ALA A 134 -3.20 -23.82 5.94
N LEU A 135 -4.25 -23.86 5.11
CA LEU A 135 -5.43 -23.01 5.30
C LEU A 135 -6.13 -23.28 6.64
N GLN A 136 -6.25 -22.24 7.46
CA GLN A 136 -6.97 -22.26 8.74
C GLN A 136 -8.22 -21.40 8.62
N GLY A 137 -9.40 -22.00 8.79
CA GLY A 137 -10.67 -21.29 8.61
C GLY A 137 -10.89 -20.73 7.20
N GLY A 138 -10.20 -21.27 6.19
CA GLY A 138 -10.24 -20.78 4.81
C GLY A 138 -9.28 -19.62 4.50
N TYR A 139 -8.35 -19.30 5.41
CA TYR A 139 -7.35 -18.24 5.25
C TYR A 139 -5.94 -18.81 5.37
N TYR A 140 -4.99 -18.22 4.65
CA TYR A 140 -3.59 -18.62 4.73
C TYR A 140 -2.95 -17.98 5.98
N PRO A 141 -2.50 -18.78 6.97
CA PRO A 141 -2.02 -18.23 8.23
C PRO A 141 -0.64 -17.59 8.05
N ASP A 142 -0.43 -16.45 8.68
CA ASP A 142 0.83 -15.71 8.71
C ASP A 142 2.06 -16.61 8.94
N SER A 143 1.97 -17.54 9.91
CA SER A 143 3.06 -18.44 10.29
C SER A 143 3.45 -19.47 9.22
N ALA A 144 2.58 -19.73 8.24
CA ALA A 144 2.90 -20.61 7.12
C ALA A 144 3.75 -19.91 6.05
N GLY A 145 3.68 -18.58 5.96
CA GLY A 145 4.40 -17.79 4.96
C GLY A 145 5.92 -17.94 5.08
N ALA A 146 6.58 -18.33 4.00
CA ALA A 146 8.02 -18.25 3.84
C ALA A 146 8.55 -16.81 4.01
N PHE A 147 7.76 -15.80 3.62
CA PHE A 147 8.13 -14.39 3.75
C PHE A 147 7.80 -13.75 5.10
N PHE A 148 7.11 -14.45 6.02
CA PHE A 148 6.66 -13.85 7.29
C PHE A 148 7.82 -13.41 8.21
N ASN A 149 8.95 -14.10 8.14
CA ASN A 149 10.18 -13.71 8.85
C ASN A 149 10.79 -12.41 8.30
N TYR A 150 10.39 -12.02 7.09
CA TYR A 150 10.81 -10.80 6.40
C TYR A 150 9.69 -9.75 6.34
N ARG A 151 8.62 -9.89 7.15
CA ARG A 151 7.47 -8.96 7.17
C ARG A 151 7.84 -7.49 7.41
N GLU A 152 9.01 -7.22 7.99
CA GLU A 152 9.50 -5.86 8.21
C GLU A 152 10.28 -5.29 7.02
N THR A 153 10.39 -6.03 5.93
CA THR A 153 11.05 -5.58 4.70
C THR A 153 10.00 -5.34 3.61
N PRO A 154 9.94 -4.13 3.02
CA PRO A 154 9.14 -3.87 1.83
C PRO A 154 9.87 -4.45 0.60
N ILE A 155 9.73 -5.77 0.40
CA ILE A 155 10.47 -6.56 -0.60
C ILE A 155 10.30 -5.97 -2.01
N VAL A 156 9.06 -5.76 -2.43
CA VAL A 156 8.73 -5.27 -3.77
C VAL A 156 9.28 -3.87 -3.96
N ASP A 157 9.13 -3.00 -2.98
CA ASP A 157 9.62 -1.62 -3.03
C ASP A 157 11.15 -1.56 -3.14
N ASN A 158 11.87 -2.46 -2.45
CA ASN A 158 13.32 -2.59 -2.57
C ASN A 158 13.73 -3.03 -3.99
N LEU A 159 12.95 -3.91 -4.63
CA LEU A 159 13.18 -4.31 -6.03
C LEU A 159 12.90 -3.16 -7.00
N LEU A 160 11.87 -2.35 -6.75
CA LEU A 160 11.60 -1.13 -7.52
C LEU A 160 12.77 -0.14 -7.39
N TRP A 161 13.31 0.03 -6.19
CA TRP A 161 14.48 0.88 -5.95
C TRP A 161 15.71 0.43 -6.74
N LEU A 162 15.95 -0.88 -6.87
CA LEU A 162 17.06 -1.41 -7.67
C LEU A 162 16.92 -0.99 -9.14
N VAL A 163 15.73 -1.17 -9.72
CA VAL A 163 15.45 -0.78 -11.11
C VAL A 163 15.61 0.73 -11.30
N ASP A 164 15.03 1.53 -10.41
CA ASP A 164 15.13 3.00 -10.45
C ASP A 164 16.58 3.49 -10.35
N SER A 165 17.37 2.88 -9.45
CA SER A 165 18.78 3.21 -9.27
C SER A 165 19.60 2.90 -10.52
N MET A 166 19.39 1.72 -11.14
CA MET A 166 20.07 1.35 -12.37
C MET A 166 19.71 2.29 -13.52
N ILE A 167 18.42 2.63 -13.70
CA ILE A 167 17.98 3.59 -14.74
C ILE A 167 18.68 4.93 -14.56
N LYS A 168 18.66 5.48 -13.33
CA LYS A 168 19.26 6.79 -13.04
C LYS A 168 20.78 6.80 -13.22
N GLU A 169 21.46 5.74 -12.80
CA GLU A 169 22.91 5.61 -12.93
C GLU A 169 23.34 5.61 -14.41
N HIS A 170 22.70 4.77 -15.24
CA HIS A 170 23.03 4.66 -16.66
C HIS A 170 22.61 5.88 -17.48
N CYS A 171 21.51 6.56 -17.12
CA CYS A 171 21.15 7.84 -17.74
C CYS A 171 22.24 8.90 -17.53
N ARG A 172 22.77 9.01 -16.30
CA ARG A 172 23.89 9.91 -16.00
C ARG A 172 25.16 9.52 -16.76
N ALA A 173 25.51 8.23 -16.77
CA ALA A 173 26.70 7.74 -17.46
C ALA A 173 26.69 8.00 -18.98
N LYS A 174 25.55 7.76 -19.64
CA LYS A 174 25.36 8.02 -21.08
C LYS A 174 25.14 9.50 -21.41
N LYS A 175 25.02 10.38 -20.40
CA LYS A 175 24.56 11.77 -20.55
C LYS A 175 23.22 11.87 -21.30
N SER A 176 22.35 10.89 -21.07
CA SER A 176 20.96 10.91 -21.49
C SER A 176 20.10 11.52 -20.39
N PHE A 177 18.82 11.73 -20.68
CA PHE A 177 17.85 12.12 -19.66
C PHE A 177 16.62 11.22 -19.67
N ILE A 178 15.92 11.20 -18.55
CA ILE A 178 14.63 10.54 -18.41
C ILE A 178 13.73 11.29 -17.43
N ALA A 179 12.47 11.45 -17.79
CA ALA A 179 11.43 12.08 -17.01
C ALA A 179 10.76 11.07 -16.07
N GLN A 180 10.69 11.41 -14.79
CA GLN A 180 10.08 10.62 -13.73
C GLN A 180 8.96 11.40 -13.05
N LYS A 181 7.76 10.82 -13.00
CA LYS A 181 6.68 11.31 -12.13
C LYS A 181 7.03 11.00 -10.67
N LEU A 182 7.03 11.98 -9.78
CA LEU A 182 7.24 11.69 -8.35
C LEU A 182 6.04 10.96 -7.74
N PHE A 183 6.26 10.12 -6.73
CA PHE A 183 5.25 9.22 -6.14
C PHE A 183 4.02 9.96 -5.61
N TRP A 184 4.25 11.04 -4.87
CA TRP A 184 3.24 11.77 -4.10
C TRP A 184 3.16 13.22 -4.56
N PRO A 185 2.02 13.90 -4.34
CA PRO A 185 1.87 15.30 -4.73
C PRO A 185 2.90 16.17 -4.03
N ALA A 186 3.22 17.32 -4.63
CA ALA A 186 4.18 18.28 -4.10
C ALA A 186 5.57 17.71 -3.71
N ALA A 187 5.99 16.58 -4.29
CA ALA A 187 7.24 15.88 -3.97
C ALA A 187 7.34 15.40 -2.51
N GLN A 188 6.20 15.07 -1.89
CA GLN A 188 6.18 14.45 -0.57
C GLN A 188 6.91 13.10 -0.58
N GLN A 189 7.55 12.77 0.53
CA GLN A 189 8.43 11.62 0.63
C GLN A 189 7.65 10.31 0.68
N SER A 190 6.56 10.27 1.42
CA SER A 190 5.66 9.12 1.59
C SER A 190 4.21 9.59 1.74
N ALA A 191 3.26 8.66 1.64
CA ALA A 191 1.89 8.91 2.03
C ALA A 191 1.59 8.29 3.40
N VAL A 192 0.63 8.88 4.11
CA VAL A 192 0.15 8.38 5.40
C VAL A 192 -1.36 8.22 5.31
N MET A 193 -1.82 7.05 5.72
CA MET A 193 -3.23 6.69 5.70
C MET A 193 -3.66 6.29 7.11
N LEU A 194 -4.53 7.10 7.71
CA LEU A 194 -5.14 6.82 9.00
C LEU A 194 -6.54 6.24 8.77
N SER A 195 -6.90 5.20 9.52
CA SER A 195 -8.18 4.54 9.33
C SER A 195 -8.75 3.93 10.60
N HIS A 196 -10.07 3.80 10.63
CA HIS A 196 -10.82 3.26 11.75
C HIS A 196 -11.86 2.26 11.28
N SER A 197 -11.83 1.06 11.86
CA SER A 197 -12.92 0.09 11.70
C SER A 197 -14.02 0.38 12.73
N ILE A 198 -15.27 0.49 12.26
CA ILE A 198 -16.47 0.59 13.11
C ILE A 198 -17.07 -0.83 13.14
N ASP A 199 -16.57 -1.67 14.03
CA ASP A 199 -16.98 -3.08 14.18
C ASP A 199 -17.83 -3.30 15.42
N ASP A 200 -17.33 -2.86 16.58
CA ASP A 200 -17.95 -3.05 17.89
C ASP A 200 -18.20 -1.67 18.53
N LEU A 201 -19.46 -1.33 18.78
CA LEU A 201 -19.90 -0.09 19.40
C LEU A 201 -20.45 -0.28 20.81
N GLN A 202 -20.70 -1.51 21.26
CA GLN A 202 -21.27 -1.88 22.54
C GLN A 202 -20.37 -2.85 23.30
N LYS A 203 -19.69 -2.33 24.31
CA LYS A 203 -18.84 -3.17 25.17
C LYS A 203 -19.66 -4.19 25.95
N TRP A 204 -20.88 -3.82 26.34
CA TRP A 204 -21.78 -4.66 27.12
C TRP A 204 -23.21 -4.56 26.62
N ASP A 205 -23.82 -5.72 26.42
CA ASP A 205 -25.26 -5.90 26.38
C ASP A 205 -25.68 -6.56 27.71
N LEU A 206 -26.92 -6.38 28.14
CA LEU A 206 -27.46 -6.94 29.40
C LEU A 206 -27.23 -8.46 29.50
N SER A 207 -27.24 -9.15 28.36
CA SER A 207 -26.92 -10.57 28.22
C SER A 207 -25.44 -10.88 28.50
N SER A 208 -24.50 -10.05 28.02
CA SER A 208 -23.05 -10.23 28.18
C SER A 208 -22.54 -9.80 29.56
N LEU A 209 -23.25 -8.91 30.26
CA LEU A 209 -23.02 -8.63 31.68
C LEU A 209 -23.26 -9.86 32.56
N VAL A 210 -24.27 -10.68 32.26
CA VAL A 210 -24.58 -11.92 33.00
C VAL A 210 -23.57 -13.03 32.66
N LEU A 211 -23.17 -13.15 31.38
CA LEU A 211 -22.19 -14.15 30.95
C LEU A 211 -20.76 -13.83 31.41
N SER A 212 -20.40 -12.55 31.56
CA SER A 212 -19.06 -12.13 32.00
C SER A 212 -18.79 -12.36 33.50
N VAL A 213 -19.77 -12.85 34.27
CA VAL A 213 -19.58 -13.25 35.68
C VAL A 213 -18.58 -14.41 35.79
N ALA A 214 -18.53 -15.32 34.83
CA ALA A 214 -17.58 -16.43 34.81
C ALA A 214 -16.13 -15.95 34.56
N ASP A 215 -15.95 -15.01 33.63
CA ASP A 215 -14.65 -14.37 33.35
C ASP A 215 -14.19 -13.52 34.56
N ASP A 216 -15.10 -12.81 35.23
CA ASP A 216 -14.81 -12.07 36.46
C ASP A 216 -14.42 -12.99 37.62
N LEU A 217 -15.08 -14.14 37.77
CA LEU A 217 -14.69 -15.20 38.71
C LEU A 217 -13.30 -15.75 38.38
N ALA A 218 -13.00 -16.02 37.11
CA ALA A 218 -11.67 -16.47 36.69
C ALA A 218 -10.58 -15.40 36.95
N MET A 219 -10.89 -14.11 36.78
CA MET A 219 -10.00 -12.99 37.12
C MET A 219 -9.80 -12.84 38.64
N LEU A 220 -10.85 -13.11 39.44
CA LEU A 220 -10.81 -13.15 40.90
C LEU A 220 -9.92 -14.30 41.41
N PHE A 221 -10.06 -15.50 40.83
CA PHE A 221 -9.22 -16.66 41.18
C PHE A 221 -7.78 -16.59 40.67
N SER A 222 -7.51 -15.77 39.64
CA SER A 222 -6.15 -15.53 39.13
C SER A 222 -5.44 -14.33 39.79
N LEU A 223 -5.99 -13.76 40.88
CA LEU A 223 -5.41 -12.67 41.69
C LEU A 223 -5.12 -11.38 40.89
N LYS A 224 -5.83 -11.13 39.78
CA LYS A 224 -5.64 -9.94 38.92
C LYS A 224 -6.47 -8.74 39.38
N TRP A 225 -6.32 -8.35 40.65
CA TRP A 225 -7.17 -7.37 41.35
C TRP A 225 -7.29 -5.99 40.68
N LYS A 226 -6.22 -5.48 40.05
CA LYS A 226 -6.26 -4.18 39.35
C LYS A 226 -7.14 -4.21 38.09
N GLN A 227 -7.10 -5.31 37.34
CA GLN A 227 -7.89 -5.46 36.12
C GLN A 227 -9.35 -5.78 36.45
N LEU A 228 -9.58 -6.61 37.48
CA LEU A 228 -10.92 -6.84 38.02
C LEU A 228 -11.57 -5.53 38.49
N GLY A 229 -10.84 -4.70 39.23
CA GLY A 229 -11.31 -3.38 39.66
C GLY A 229 -11.65 -2.45 38.49
N HIS A 230 -10.85 -2.46 37.43
CA HIS A 230 -11.12 -1.66 36.22
C HIS A 230 -12.36 -2.16 35.45
N ASN A 231 -12.53 -3.48 35.33
CA ASN A 231 -13.71 -4.08 34.71
C ASN A 231 -14.99 -3.81 35.52
N ILE A 232 -14.96 -4.01 36.85
CA ILE A 232 -16.12 -3.74 37.72
C ILE A 232 -16.44 -2.24 37.75
N ALA A 233 -15.43 -1.36 37.85
CA ALA A 233 -15.65 0.09 37.80
C ALA A 233 -16.22 0.53 36.46
N GLY A 234 -15.79 -0.08 35.36
CA GLY A 234 -16.41 0.09 34.06
C GLY A 234 -17.88 -0.34 34.09
N LYS A 235 -18.19 -1.57 34.56
CA LYS A 235 -19.57 -2.13 34.60
C LYS A 235 -20.51 -1.25 35.40
N MET A 236 -20.03 -0.76 36.53
CA MET A 236 -20.74 0.21 37.36
C MET A 236 -20.92 1.53 36.61
N LYS A 237 -19.87 2.07 35.96
CA LYS A 237 -20.00 3.30 35.19
C LYS A 237 -21.05 3.19 34.08
N TYR A 238 -21.09 2.10 33.32
CA TYR A 238 -22.13 1.86 32.32
C TYR A 238 -23.53 1.80 32.95
N LEU A 239 -23.71 1.01 34.01
CA LEU A 239 -24.99 0.87 34.73
C LEU A 239 -25.51 2.20 35.33
N PHE A 240 -24.63 3.14 35.69
CA PHE A 240 -25.01 4.42 36.30
C PHE A 240 -25.01 5.62 35.33
N THR A 241 -24.38 5.52 34.16
CA THR A 241 -24.20 6.67 33.26
C THR A 241 -24.68 6.45 31.83
N ASN A 242 -25.06 5.23 31.44
CA ASN A 242 -25.30 4.86 30.04
C ASN A 242 -24.14 5.23 29.09
N TYR A 243 -22.94 5.46 29.64
CA TYR A 243 -21.77 5.77 28.84
C TYR A 243 -21.29 4.47 28.18
N GLU A 244 -21.50 4.38 26.88
CA GLU A 244 -21.07 3.25 26.08
C GLU A 244 -19.55 3.34 25.85
N LEU A 245 -18.83 2.34 26.33
CA LEU A 245 -17.37 2.38 26.39
C LEU A 245 -16.73 2.24 25.01
N TYR A 246 -17.44 1.73 24.03
CA TYR A 246 -16.96 1.61 22.65
C TYR A 246 -17.42 2.74 21.72
N TRP A 247 -18.23 3.69 22.21
CA TRP A 247 -18.62 4.89 21.46
C TRP A 247 -17.56 6.01 21.54
N ASN A 248 -16.38 5.79 20.94
CA ASN A 248 -15.23 6.72 21.07
C ASN A 248 -14.97 7.58 19.82
N PHE A 249 -16.02 7.93 19.07
CA PHE A 249 -15.90 8.73 17.85
C PHE A 249 -15.32 10.12 18.11
N ALA A 250 -15.81 10.79 19.16
CA ALA A 250 -15.41 12.16 19.49
C ALA A 250 -13.92 12.24 19.86
N GLU A 251 -13.40 11.23 20.55
CA GLU A 251 -12.02 11.18 21.02
C GLU A 251 -11.01 11.07 19.87
N PHE A 252 -11.28 10.20 18.88
CA PHE A 252 -10.45 10.11 17.67
C PHE A 252 -10.55 11.41 16.84
N ARG A 253 -11.77 11.87 16.57
CA ARG A 253 -12.01 13.10 15.80
C ARG A 253 -11.35 14.33 16.44
N GLN A 254 -11.36 14.45 17.77
CA GLN A 254 -10.70 15.55 18.45
C GLN A 254 -9.18 15.54 18.22
N LEU A 255 -8.53 14.38 18.41
CA LEU A 255 -7.08 14.24 18.20
C LEU A 255 -6.67 14.55 16.75
N GLU A 256 -7.47 14.10 15.79
CA GLU A 256 -7.25 14.34 14.35
C GLU A 256 -7.41 15.80 13.98
N ARG A 257 -8.48 16.45 14.46
CA ARG A 257 -8.74 17.87 14.25
C ARG A 257 -7.63 18.74 14.82
N ASP A 258 -7.20 18.46 16.05
CA ASP A 258 -6.09 19.18 16.71
C ASP A 258 -4.78 19.03 15.94
N SER A 259 -4.62 17.90 15.24
CA SER A 259 -3.45 17.62 14.40
C SER A 259 -3.59 18.09 12.96
N ASN A 260 -4.78 18.51 12.52
CA ASN A 260 -5.15 18.77 11.12
C ASN A 260 -4.89 17.53 10.23
N CYS A 261 -5.23 16.36 10.75
CA CYS A 261 -5.19 15.09 10.04
C CYS A 261 -6.61 14.66 9.67
N ARG A 262 -6.73 13.77 8.67
CA ARG A 262 -7.99 13.18 8.24
C ARG A 262 -7.83 11.68 8.07
N SER A 263 -8.92 10.96 8.28
CA SER A 263 -8.96 9.49 8.34
C SER A 263 -10.09 8.92 7.50
N THR A 264 -10.02 7.61 7.27
CA THR A 264 -11.09 6.83 6.61
C THR A 264 -11.76 5.90 7.61
N TYR A 265 -13.06 6.06 7.80
CA TYR A 265 -13.87 5.23 8.69
C TYR A 265 -14.56 4.13 7.86
N PHE A 266 -14.45 2.88 8.29
CA PHE A 266 -15.07 1.74 7.62
C PHE A 266 -16.31 1.30 8.37
N LEU A 267 -17.47 1.41 7.71
CA LEU A 267 -18.80 1.20 8.29
C LEU A 267 -19.51 0.03 7.62
N ALA A 268 -20.11 -0.85 8.41
CA ALA A 268 -20.96 -1.94 7.94
C ALA A 268 -22.42 -1.47 7.80
N THR A 269 -23.17 -2.08 6.89
CA THR A 269 -24.54 -1.67 6.61
C THR A 269 -25.60 -2.50 7.31
N GLU A 270 -25.25 -3.66 7.85
CA GLU A 270 -26.17 -4.53 8.58
C GLU A 270 -25.49 -5.17 9.79
N PRO A 271 -26.22 -5.36 10.91
CA PRO A 271 -25.73 -6.10 12.07
C PRO A 271 -25.45 -7.56 11.72
N CYS A 272 -24.41 -8.13 12.32
CA CYS A 272 -24.09 -9.56 12.24
C CYS A 272 -23.26 -9.99 13.46
N GLU A 273 -22.67 -11.19 13.45
CA GLU A 273 -21.83 -11.65 14.57
C GLU A 273 -20.60 -10.74 14.83
N ASP A 274 -20.05 -10.15 13.76
CA ASP A 274 -18.89 -9.25 13.83
C ASP A 274 -19.31 -7.76 13.97
N ILE A 275 -20.62 -7.42 13.90
CA ILE A 275 -21.15 -6.04 13.87
C ILE A 275 -22.37 -5.90 14.78
N ASP A 276 -22.28 -5.06 15.81
CA ASP A 276 -23.26 -4.98 16.90
C ASP A 276 -24.20 -3.76 16.85
N TYR A 277 -24.11 -2.94 15.79
CA TYR A 277 -24.92 -1.74 15.61
C TYR A 277 -25.83 -1.82 14.39
N SER A 278 -26.86 -0.97 14.39
CA SER A 278 -27.74 -0.75 13.24
C SER A 278 -27.42 0.57 12.57
N LEU A 279 -27.41 0.57 11.23
CA LEU A 279 -27.27 1.78 10.43
C LEU A 279 -28.45 2.74 10.59
N GLU A 280 -29.59 2.26 11.08
CA GLU A 280 -30.80 3.06 11.33
C GLU A 280 -30.73 3.86 12.64
N ASP A 281 -29.69 3.64 13.47
CA ASP A 281 -29.48 4.36 14.72
C ASP A 281 -29.23 5.86 14.46
N ALA A 282 -30.09 6.71 15.04
CA ALA A 282 -30.03 8.16 14.87
C ALA A 282 -28.74 8.78 15.43
N ASP A 283 -28.22 8.24 16.54
CA ASP A 283 -26.98 8.73 17.16
C ASP A 283 -25.80 8.40 16.25
N LEU A 284 -25.80 7.19 15.64
CA LEU A 284 -24.78 6.81 14.67
C LEU A 284 -24.85 7.70 13.43
N GLN A 285 -26.06 7.99 12.92
CA GLN A 285 -26.24 8.89 11.79
C GLN A 285 -25.68 10.29 12.07
N GLU A 286 -25.84 10.81 13.28
CA GLU A 286 -25.25 12.08 13.67
C GLU A 286 -23.72 12.02 13.64
N GLU A 287 -23.11 10.95 14.19
CA GLU A 287 -21.66 10.76 14.14
C GLU A 287 -21.13 10.69 12.71
N LEU A 288 -21.78 9.94 11.82
CA LEU A 288 -21.38 9.85 10.40
C LEU A 288 -21.43 11.21 9.71
N GLN A 289 -22.46 12.02 9.97
CA GLN A 289 -22.53 13.38 9.45
C GLN A 289 -21.39 14.25 9.97
N GLN A 290 -21.02 14.12 11.25
CA GLN A 290 -19.90 14.86 11.82
C GLN A 290 -18.55 14.42 11.21
N ILE A 291 -18.34 13.13 11.01
CA ILE A 291 -17.16 12.58 10.32
C ILE A 291 -16.99 13.24 8.94
N ILE A 292 -18.06 13.27 8.13
CA ILE A 292 -18.03 13.87 6.78
C ILE A 292 -17.78 15.39 6.86
N ARG A 293 -18.46 16.11 7.77
CA ARG A 293 -18.32 17.57 7.92
C ARG A 293 -16.88 17.99 8.26
N GLU A 294 -16.12 17.12 8.91
CA GLU A 294 -14.72 17.34 9.27
C GLU A 294 -13.74 16.97 8.16
N GLY A 295 -14.24 16.52 7.01
CA GLY A 295 -13.45 16.18 5.83
C GLY A 295 -12.87 14.76 5.85
N ASN A 296 -13.26 13.93 6.82
CA ASN A 296 -12.92 12.52 6.85
C ASN A 296 -13.74 11.74 5.81
N ASP A 297 -13.24 10.56 5.44
CA ASP A 297 -13.92 9.67 4.49
C ASP A 297 -14.65 8.54 5.22
N ILE A 298 -15.70 8.02 4.58
CA ILE A 298 -16.45 6.83 5.02
C ILE A 298 -16.49 5.84 3.87
N ALA A 299 -16.08 4.60 4.16
CA ALA A 299 -15.98 3.47 3.24
C ALA A 299 -16.73 2.24 3.78
N LEU A 300 -16.95 1.23 2.94
CA LEU A 300 -17.68 0.03 3.30
C LEU A 300 -16.82 -0.94 4.14
N LEU A 301 -17.30 -1.34 5.31
CA LEU A 301 -16.80 -2.51 6.05
C LEU A 301 -17.60 -3.74 5.62
N ALA A 302 -16.99 -4.60 4.82
CA ALA A 302 -17.61 -5.82 4.32
C ALA A 302 -17.38 -6.99 5.29
N THR A 303 -18.44 -7.68 5.67
CA THR A 303 -18.41 -8.84 6.57
C THR A 303 -18.49 -10.16 5.79
N ALA A 304 -17.92 -11.22 6.35
CA ALA A 304 -17.81 -12.53 5.71
C ALA A 304 -18.99 -13.48 6.03
N ASP A 305 -20.06 -12.97 6.63
CA ASP A 305 -21.27 -13.71 7.03
C ASP A 305 -22.09 -14.17 5.81
N LYS A 306 -22.17 -13.37 4.75
CA LYS A 306 -22.88 -13.69 3.50
C LYS A 306 -21.96 -13.56 2.29
N LEU A 307 -21.33 -14.66 1.89
CA LEU A 307 -20.37 -14.70 0.78
C LEU A 307 -21.05 -14.88 -0.59
N ASN A 308 -21.84 -13.89 -1.01
CA ASN A 308 -22.35 -13.83 -2.38
C ASN A 308 -22.35 -12.40 -2.92
N ARG A 309 -22.46 -12.30 -4.25
CA ARG A 309 -22.34 -11.03 -4.98
C ARG A 309 -23.49 -10.06 -4.67
N ASP A 310 -24.70 -10.56 -4.59
CA ASP A 310 -25.90 -9.73 -4.48
C ASP A 310 -25.94 -9.03 -3.12
N ASP A 311 -25.57 -9.73 -2.06
CA ASP A 311 -25.44 -9.14 -0.72
C ASP A 311 -24.33 -8.08 -0.69
N PHE A 312 -23.13 -8.37 -1.20
CA PHE A 312 -22.03 -7.41 -1.25
C PHE A 312 -22.40 -6.15 -2.06
N LEU A 313 -23.09 -6.34 -3.19
CA LEU A 313 -23.56 -5.24 -4.02
C LEU A 313 -24.64 -4.43 -3.29
N THR A 314 -25.58 -5.09 -2.62
CA THR A 314 -26.64 -4.44 -1.84
C THR A 314 -26.04 -3.57 -0.73
N ARG A 315 -25.10 -4.11 0.05
CA ARG A 315 -24.38 -3.35 1.09
C ARG A 315 -23.65 -2.13 0.51
N LYS A 316 -22.96 -2.30 -0.63
CA LYS A 316 -22.34 -1.18 -1.35
C LYS A 316 -23.37 -0.10 -1.73
N GLN A 317 -24.51 -0.50 -2.30
CA GLN A 317 -25.55 0.44 -2.75
C GLN A 317 -26.25 1.18 -1.61
N ILE A 318 -26.53 0.50 -0.49
CA ILE A 318 -27.08 1.12 0.72
C ILE A 318 -26.17 2.25 1.18
N LEU A 319 -24.87 1.97 1.30
CA LEU A 319 -23.92 2.96 1.82
C LEU A 319 -23.66 4.10 0.83
N LEU A 320 -23.62 3.82 -0.48
CA LEU A 320 -23.53 4.87 -1.51
C LEU A 320 -24.71 5.83 -1.44
N HIS A 321 -25.93 5.29 -1.32
CA HIS A 321 -27.16 6.09 -1.24
C HIS A 321 -27.16 6.97 0.02
N GLN A 322 -26.82 6.38 1.16
CA GLN A 322 -26.80 7.09 2.44
C GLN A 322 -25.75 8.20 2.51
N LEU A 323 -24.56 7.96 1.95
CA LEU A 323 -23.47 8.94 1.94
C LEU A 323 -23.57 9.92 0.75
N ASN A 324 -24.53 9.72 -0.15
CA ASN A 324 -24.68 10.47 -1.41
C ASN A 324 -23.36 10.50 -2.22
N LYS A 325 -22.74 9.33 -2.41
CA LYS A 325 -21.49 9.15 -3.17
C LYS A 325 -21.73 8.32 -4.43
N GLU A 326 -20.92 8.56 -5.46
CA GLU A 326 -20.92 7.76 -6.69
C GLU A 326 -20.06 6.50 -6.57
N GLN A 327 -18.98 6.58 -5.79
CA GLN A 327 -18.06 5.47 -5.55
C GLN A 327 -17.67 5.41 -4.07
N ILE A 328 -17.27 4.21 -3.64
CA ILE A 328 -16.86 3.95 -2.27
C ILE A 328 -15.78 2.87 -2.24
N GLY A 329 -14.86 3.00 -1.29
CA GLY A 329 -13.89 1.97 -0.98
C GLY A 329 -14.47 0.85 -0.12
N VAL A 330 -13.68 -0.20 0.10
CA VAL A 330 -14.09 -1.34 0.92
C VAL A 330 -12.94 -1.87 1.78
N ARG A 331 -13.28 -2.47 2.92
CA ARG A 331 -12.38 -3.29 3.73
C ARG A 331 -13.11 -4.52 4.21
N MET A 332 -12.48 -5.69 4.12
CA MET A 332 -12.96 -6.89 4.80
C MET A 332 -12.78 -6.77 6.32
N CYS A 333 -13.85 -7.00 7.09
CA CYS A 333 -13.83 -6.96 8.53
C CYS A 333 -12.76 -7.92 9.09
N GLY A 334 -11.91 -7.39 9.97
CA GLY A 334 -10.77 -8.13 10.53
C GLY A 334 -9.70 -8.57 9.52
N PHE A 335 -9.67 -7.98 8.32
CA PHE A 335 -8.75 -8.34 7.23
C PHE A 335 -8.90 -9.79 6.76
N LYS A 336 -10.07 -10.41 7.01
CA LYS A 336 -10.40 -11.78 6.59
C LYS A 336 -10.58 -11.82 5.06
N SER A 337 -9.49 -11.96 4.33
CA SER A 337 -9.46 -11.99 2.86
C SER A 337 -8.87 -13.30 2.34
N ASN A 338 -9.54 -13.91 1.36
CA ASN A 338 -9.16 -15.14 0.66
C ASN A 338 -9.48 -15.02 -0.84
N GLU A 339 -9.31 -16.08 -1.63
CA GLU A 339 -9.59 -16.02 -3.07
C GLU A 339 -11.06 -15.69 -3.39
N THR A 340 -12.01 -16.33 -2.68
CA THR A 340 -13.45 -16.10 -2.87
C THR A 340 -13.86 -14.66 -2.59
N THR A 341 -13.42 -14.11 -1.47
CA THR A 341 -13.73 -12.72 -1.10
C THR A 341 -13.06 -11.73 -2.04
N ARG A 342 -11.82 -11.96 -2.47
CA ARG A 342 -11.16 -11.14 -3.50
C ARG A 342 -11.92 -11.13 -4.82
N ASP A 343 -12.39 -12.28 -5.29
CA ASP A 343 -13.22 -12.37 -6.50
C ASP A 343 -14.56 -11.62 -6.35
N LEU A 344 -15.20 -11.71 -5.18
CA LEU A 344 -16.40 -10.93 -4.87
C LEU A 344 -16.14 -9.42 -4.86
N LEU A 345 -15.04 -8.97 -4.24
CA LEU A 345 -14.62 -7.57 -4.25
C LEU A 345 -14.38 -7.08 -5.68
N ASN A 346 -13.73 -7.90 -6.52
CA ASN A 346 -13.52 -7.56 -7.92
C ASN A 346 -14.84 -7.44 -8.70
N LYS A 347 -15.83 -8.29 -8.41
CA LYS A 347 -17.16 -8.26 -9.05
C LYS A 347 -18.03 -7.07 -8.66
N ILE A 348 -17.79 -6.46 -7.50
CA ILE A 348 -18.50 -5.24 -7.08
C ILE A 348 -17.73 -3.95 -7.42
N SER A 349 -16.52 -4.05 -7.98
CA SER A 349 -15.64 -2.95 -8.41
C SER A 349 -15.70 -1.73 -7.48
N PRO A 350 -15.15 -1.82 -6.24
CA PRO A 350 -15.02 -0.66 -5.35
C PRO A 350 -13.97 0.31 -5.94
N SER A 351 -13.95 1.57 -5.49
CA SER A 351 -12.91 2.51 -5.94
C SER A 351 -11.52 2.11 -5.45
N PHE A 352 -11.46 1.54 -4.26
CA PHE A 352 -10.26 0.92 -3.69
C PHE A 352 -10.66 -0.14 -2.65
N SER A 353 -9.72 -0.96 -2.25
CA SER A 353 -9.82 -1.89 -1.13
C SER A 353 -8.66 -1.67 -0.16
N GLN A 354 -8.92 -1.78 1.13
CA GLN A 354 -7.90 -1.78 2.18
C GLN A 354 -8.07 -3.02 3.05
N SER A 355 -8.10 -4.20 2.42
CA SER A 355 -8.44 -5.49 3.04
C SER A 355 -7.21 -6.35 3.34
N THR A 356 -6.01 -5.88 3.00
CA THR A 356 -4.76 -6.65 3.15
C THR A 356 -3.95 -6.15 4.36
N ALA A 357 -3.80 -7.01 5.37
CA ALA A 357 -2.93 -6.82 6.54
C ALA A 357 -2.46 -8.18 7.07
N PHE A 358 -1.33 -8.22 7.77
CA PHE A 358 -0.99 -9.37 8.59
C PHE A 358 -1.91 -9.44 9.83
N HIS A 359 -2.31 -10.64 10.23
CA HIS A 359 -3.22 -10.83 11.35
C HIS A 359 -2.50 -10.78 12.70
N SER A 360 -1.29 -11.33 12.77
CA SER A 360 -0.59 -11.63 14.04
C SER A 360 0.45 -10.60 14.44
N ALA A 361 1.03 -9.89 13.48
CA ALA A 361 2.12 -8.94 13.71
C ALA A 361 2.12 -7.84 12.63
N PRO A 362 2.65 -6.65 12.91
CA PRO A 362 2.73 -5.59 11.91
C PRO A 362 3.75 -5.93 10.82
N GLY A 363 3.53 -5.43 9.61
CA GLY A 363 4.45 -5.62 8.49
C GLY A 363 3.89 -5.32 7.11
N PHE A 364 4.78 -5.40 6.12
CA PHE A 364 4.49 -5.29 4.69
C PHE A 364 3.98 -6.62 4.18
N ILE A 365 2.67 -6.83 4.25
CA ILE A 365 2.02 -7.98 3.64
C ILE A 365 2.32 -8.03 2.15
N LYS A 366 2.71 -9.21 1.64
CA LYS A 366 3.25 -9.42 0.28
C LYS A 366 4.50 -8.58 -0.02
N GLY A 367 5.12 -7.94 0.98
CA GLY A 367 6.30 -7.10 0.81
C GLY A 367 6.04 -5.81 0.04
N ILE A 368 4.80 -5.30 0.01
CA ILE A 368 4.41 -4.12 -0.78
C ILE A 368 3.98 -2.98 0.15
N SER A 369 4.45 -1.75 -0.11
CA SER A 369 3.97 -0.55 0.57
C SER A 369 3.29 0.49 -0.33
N LEU A 370 3.23 0.25 -1.64
CA LEU A 370 2.56 1.12 -2.63
C LEU A 370 1.19 0.56 -3.03
N PRO A 371 0.27 1.38 -3.57
CA PRO A 371 -0.97 0.89 -4.18
C PRO A 371 -0.71 -0.07 -5.33
N TRP A 372 -1.52 -1.12 -5.46
CA TRP A 372 -1.45 -2.05 -6.59
C TRP A 372 -2.84 -2.57 -6.97
N ASN A 373 -3.00 -3.09 -8.19
CA ASN A 373 -4.23 -3.79 -8.57
C ASN A 373 -4.04 -5.30 -8.35
N PRO A 374 -4.73 -5.97 -7.42
CA PRO A 374 -4.53 -7.39 -7.16
C PRO A 374 -4.64 -8.27 -8.42
N TRP A 375 -3.86 -9.35 -8.50
CA TRP A 375 -4.06 -10.38 -9.50
C TRP A 375 -5.09 -11.40 -8.99
N ILE A 376 -6.21 -11.53 -9.69
CA ILE A 376 -7.33 -12.39 -9.31
C ILE A 376 -7.74 -13.21 -10.52
N SER A 377 -7.82 -14.53 -10.37
CA SER A 377 -8.28 -15.47 -11.40
C SER A 377 -7.62 -15.26 -12.78
N GLY A 378 -6.31 -15.01 -12.78
CA GLY A 378 -5.53 -14.84 -14.02
C GLY A 378 -5.61 -13.46 -14.67
N ASN A 379 -6.24 -12.47 -14.03
CA ASN A 379 -6.36 -11.11 -14.53
C ASN A 379 -6.04 -10.07 -13.45
N ARG A 380 -5.73 -8.85 -13.90
CA ARG A 380 -5.60 -7.69 -13.03
C ARG A 380 -6.99 -7.23 -12.56
N ALA A 381 -7.17 -7.00 -11.27
CA ALA A 381 -8.38 -6.43 -10.70
C ALA A 381 -8.63 -5.00 -11.20
N GLU A 382 -9.88 -4.56 -11.14
CA GLU A 382 -10.28 -3.20 -11.52
C GLU A 382 -10.05 -2.16 -10.43
N TYR A 383 -9.94 -2.60 -9.17
CA TYR A 383 -9.73 -1.74 -8.01
C TYR A 383 -8.27 -1.70 -7.58
N LEU A 384 -7.89 -0.64 -6.84
CA LEU A 384 -6.60 -0.54 -6.16
C LEU A 384 -6.69 -1.13 -4.75
N GLU A 385 -5.73 -1.95 -4.37
CA GLU A 385 -5.50 -2.37 -3.00
C GLU A 385 -4.50 -1.41 -2.34
N LEU A 386 -4.85 -0.93 -1.15
CA LEU A 386 -4.00 -0.11 -0.29
C LEU A 386 -3.53 -0.97 0.90
N PRO A 387 -2.22 -1.11 1.13
CA PRO A 387 -1.70 -1.98 2.18
C PRO A 387 -1.99 -1.41 3.57
N THR A 388 -2.28 -2.27 4.55
CA THR A 388 -2.35 -1.90 5.98
C THR A 388 -1.14 -2.47 6.73
N LEU A 389 -0.30 -1.60 7.28
CA LEU A 389 0.95 -2.00 7.93
C LEU A 389 0.77 -2.35 9.42
N TYR A 390 -0.04 -1.56 10.13
CA TYR A 390 -0.16 -1.65 11.58
C TYR A 390 -1.63 -1.56 12.01
N CYS A 391 -2.08 -2.48 12.85
CA CYS A 391 -3.44 -2.52 13.38
C CYS A 391 -3.39 -2.51 14.92
N ASP A 392 -4.43 -1.98 15.56
CA ASP A 392 -4.61 -2.04 17.02
C ASP A 392 -4.51 -3.49 17.56
N LYS A 393 -4.99 -4.48 16.79
CA LYS A 393 -4.89 -5.91 17.10
C LYS A 393 -3.44 -6.39 17.30
N HIS A 394 -2.46 -5.76 16.64
CA HIS A 394 -1.03 -6.10 16.82
C HIS A 394 -0.49 -5.71 18.20
N LEU A 395 -1.19 -4.84 18.93
CA LEU A 395 -0.84 -4.47 20.31
C LEU A 395 -1.31 -5.53 21.32
N LYS A 396 -2.23 -6.43 20.93
CA LYS A 396 -2.79 -7.49 21.78
C LYS A 396 -1.93 -8.75 21.66
N LEU A 397 -1.09 -9.01 22.67
CA LEU A 397 -0.27 -10.25 22.73
C LEU A 397 -1.10 -11.49 23.07
N ASN A 398 -2.14 -11.30 23.88
CA ASN A 398 -3.20 -12.27 24.16
C ASN A 398 -4.42 -11.52 24.73
N LYS A 399 -5.50 -12.23 25.07
CA LYS A 399 -6.75 -11.66 25.62
C LYS A 399 -6.54 -10.69 26.81
N HIS A 400 -5.40 -10.76 27.51
CA HIS A 400 -5.16 -10.00 28.74
C HIS A 400 -3.83 -9.22 28.77
N LYS A 401 -3.02 -9.29 27.72
CA LYS A 401 -1.67 -8.71 27.70
C LYS A 401 -1.50 -7.84 26.47
N LEU A 402 -1.10 -6.60 26.71
CA LEU A 402 -0.76 -5.63 25.69
C LEU A 402 0.76 -5.49 25.58
N VAL A 403 1.24 -5.09 24.42
CA VAL A 403 2.59 -4.53 24.23
C VAL A 403 2.74 -3.29 25.12
N GLN A 404 3.94 -2.99 25.63
CA GLN A 404 4.15 -1.77 26.41
C GLN A 404 4.15 -0.54 25.52
N LEU A 405 3.72 0.62 26.05
CA LEU A 405 3.61 1.86 25.26
C LEU A 405 4.92 2.23 24.53
N GLU A 406 6.06 2.13 25.20
CA GLU A 406 7.36 2.49 24.60
C GLU A 406 7.78 1.51 23.50
N ASP A 407 7.49 0.22 23.66
CA ASP A 407 7.73 -0.79 22.61
C ASP A 407 6.81 -0.54 21.40
N ALA A 408 5.53 -0.21 21.64
CA ALA A 408 4.58 0.13 20.59
C ALA A 408 5.02 1.37 19.79
N LYS A 409 5.46 2.44 20.49
CA LYS A 409 6.03 3.63 19.84
C LYS A 409 7.26 3.29 19.01
N HIS A 410 8.15 2.43 19.52
CA HIS A 410 9.35 2.00 18.79
C HIS A 410 8.98 1.24 17.51
N GLN A 411 8.02 0.32 17.58
CA GLN A 411 7.52 -0.41 16.41
C GLN A 411 6.93 0.54 15.37
N ILE A 412 6.01 1.43 15.76
CA ILE A 412 5.40 2.43 14.86
C ILE A 412 6.48 3.28 14.17
N LYS A 413 7.43 3.82 14.95
CA LYS A 413 8.51 4.65 14.42
C LYS A 413 9.36 3.88 13.40
N LYS A 414 9.65 2.60 13.67
CA LYS A 414 10.40 1.74 12.77
C LYS A 414 9.67 1.55 11.43
N PHE A 415 8.39 1.17 11.45
CA PHE A 415 7.61 1.00 10.22
C PHE A 415 7.41 2.30 9.45
N TYR A 416 7.17 3.41 10.16
CA TYR A 416 7.10 4.73 9.55
C TYR A 416 8.40 5.08 8.80
N HIS A 417 9.57 4.87 9.42
CA HIS A 417 10.85 5.11 8.75
C HIS A 417 11.09 4.19 7.56
N GLN A 418 10.68 2.91 7.65
CA GLN A 418 10.82 1.97 6.53
C GLN A 418 9.93 2.37 5.34
N ALA A 419 8.65 2.65 5.57
CA ALA A 419 7.73 3.11 4.53
C ALA A 419 8.20 4.44 3.90
N THR A 420 8.68 5.36 4.73
CA THR A 420 9.20 6.66 4.27
C THR A 420 10.48 6.52 3.45
N ARG A 421 11.33 5.54 3.77
CA ARG A 421 12.56 5.25 3.02
C ARG A 421 12.27 4.64 1.64
N SER A 422 11.19 3.89 1.50
CA SER A 422 10.77 3.28 0.23
C SER A 422 9.78 4.14 -0.57
N HIS A 423 9.45 5.35 -0.12
CA HIS A 423 8.40 6.20 -0.67
C HIS A 423 7.00 5.58 -0.63
N GLY A 424 6.77 4.63 0.28
CA GLY A 424 5.54 3.89 0.47
C GLY A 424 4.41 4.63 1.19
N ILE A 425 3.34 3.89 1.45
CA ILE A 425 2.26 4.27 2.36
C ILE A 425 2.61 3.75 3.76
N PHE A 426 2.60 4.65 4.75
CA PHE A 426 2.52 4.27 6.16
C PHE A 426 1.05 4.29 6.59
N SER A 427 0.47 3.12 6.82
CA SER A 427 -0.95 2.97 7.13
C SER A 427 -1.18 2.35 8.50
N VAL A 428 -2.13 2.93 9.24
CA VAL A 428 -2.56 2.43 10.55
C VAL A 428 -4.07 2.25 10.60
N ASP A 429 -4.51 1.18 11.25
CA ASP A 429 -5.91 0.92 11.55
C ASP A 429 -6.12 0.82 13.07
N PHE A 430 -7.03 1.63 13.59
CA PHE A 430 -7.46 1.57 14.99
C PHE A 430 -8.98 1.51 15.02
N SER A 431 -9.56 0.39 15.47
CA SER A 431 -11.01 0.32 15.62
C SER A 431 -11.53 1.35 16.63
N ILE A 432 -12.81 1.74 16.55
CA ILE A 432 -13.39 2.69 17.50
C ILE A 432 -13.34 2.12 18.94
N ALA A 433 -13.58 0.81 19.09
CA ALA A 433 -13.46 0.10 20.36
C ALA A 433 -12.03 0.12 20.94
N SER A 434 -10.99 0.20 20.09
CA SER A 434 -9.59 0.15 20.49
C SER A 434 -9.20 1.24 21.50
N TYR A 435 -9.88 2.40 21.45
CA TYR A 435 -9.64 3.52 22.36
C TYR A 435 -9.83 3.11 23.83
N SER A 436 -10.83 2.27 24.09
CA SER A 436 -11.14 1.76 25.42
C SER A 436 -10.44 0.43 25.74
N ASP A 437 -10.22 -0.42 24.74
CA ASP A 437 -9.52 -1.69 24.92
C ASP A 437 -8.03 -1.52 25.24
N ILE A 438 -7.42 -0.45 24.71
CA ILE A 438 -5.99 -0.18 24.86
C ILE A 438 -5.85 1.04 25.76
N HIS A 439 -5.53 0.78 27.04
CA HIS A 439 -5.45 1.82 28.09
C HIS A 439 -4.52 3.02 27.80
N TYR A 440 -3.61 2.91 26.83
CA TYR A 440 -2.72 3.99 26.38
C TYR A 440 -3.01 4.48 24.96
N CYS A 441 -4.14 4.07 24.35
CA CYS A 441 -4.48 4.38 22.95
C CYS A 441 -4.37 5.87 22.66
N ASN A 442 -4.94 6.71 23.53
CA ASN A 442 -4.85 8.16 23.42
C ASN A 442 -3.41 8.69 23.28
N LYS A 443 -2.47 8.18 24.11
CA LYS A 443 -1.06 8.57 24.09
C LYS A 443 -0.35 8.04 22.86
N LEU A 444 -0.68 6.83 22.43
CA LEU A 444 -0.09 6.21 21.25
C LEU A 444 -0.57 6.87 19.96
N TYR A 445 -1.87 7.12 19.83
CA TYR A 445 -2.45 7.78 18.67
C TYR A 445 -1.97 9.22 18.55
N ALA A 446 -1.94 9.98 19.64
CA ALA A 446 -1.33 11.32 19.66
C ALA A 446 0.16 11.29 19.24
N TYR A 447 0.90 10.24 19.64
CA TYR A 447 2.28 10.05 19.18
C TYR A 447 2.36 9.77 17.67
N ILE A 448 1.49 8.92 17.12
CA ILE A 448 1.40 8.66 15.67
C ILE A 448 1.14 9.96 14.92
N LEU A 449 0.13 10.74 15.34
CA LEU A 449 -0.24 12.01 14.69
C LEU A 449 0.92 13.01 14.71
N ALA A 450 1.62 13.15 15.85
CA ALA A 450 2.79 14.00 15.96
C ALA A 450 3.95 13.52 15.05
N LEU A 451 4.18 12.21 14.98
CA LEU A 451 5.21 11.61 14.14
C LEU A 451 4.96 11.89 12.65
N VAL A 452 3.75 11.62 12.17
CA VAL A 452 3.40 11.78 10.75
C VAL A 452 3.30 13.25 10.33
N LYS A 453 2.92 14.15 11.24
CA LYS A 453 2.91 15.60 10.98
C LYS A 453 4.30 16.20 10.90
N SER A 454 5.27 15.62 11.61
CA SER A 454 6.66 16.10 11.62
C SER A 454 7.43 15.81 10.32
N GLY A 455 6.95 14.86 9.51
CA GLY A 455 7.57 14.47 8.24
C GLY A 455 7.01 15.18 7.02
N ASN A 456 7.72 15.09 5.90
CA ASN A 456 7.25 15.55 4.59
C ASN A 456 6.33 14.49 3.96
N ASN A 457 5.11 14.35 4.50
CA ASN A 457 4.18 13.29 4.13
C ASN A 457 2.94 13.84 3.43
N TYR A 458 2.39 13.06 2.50
CA TYR A 458 1.05 13.23 1.99
C TYR A 458 0.04 12.64 2.98
N LEU A 459 -0.55 13.49 3.83
CA LEU A 459 -1.57 13.10 4.80
C LEU A 459 -2.94 13.18 4.13
N ALA A 460 -3.54 12.02 3.82
CA ALA A 460 -4.74 11.95 3.01
C ALA A 460 -5.63 10.75 3.39
N THR A 461 -6.91 10.81 3.03
CA THR A 461 -7.82 9.68 3.19
C THR A 461 -7.49 8.58 2.17
N ALA A 462 -7.99 7.37 2.39
CA ALA A 462 -7.77 6.25 1.48
C ALA A 462 -8.31 6.54 0.06
N ALA A 463 -9.47 7.18 -0.05
CA ALA A 463 -10.03 7.61 -1.33
C ALA A 463 -9.15 8.62 -2.07
N GLU A 464 -8.57 9.59 -1.34
CA GLU A 464 -7.68 10.60 -1.93
C GLU A 464 -6.37 9.99 -2.42
N ILE A 465 -5.80 9.05 -1.68
CA ILE A 465 -4.59 8.31 -2.09
C ILE A 465 -4.89 7.50 -3.35
N ALA A 466 -5.99 6.74 -3.38
CA ALA A 466 -6.38 5.94 -4.55
C ALA A 466 -6.64 6.83 -5.77
N THR A 467 -7.36 7.94 -5.59
CA THR A 467 -7.66 8.91 -6.66
C THR A 467 -6.38 9.55 -7.19
N TRP A 468 -5.47 9.99 -6.31
CA TRP A 468 -4.17 10.52 -6.71
C TRP A 468 -3.39 9.51 -7.54
N TRP A 469 -3.34 8.25 -7.10
CA TRP A 469 -2.56 7.21 -7.76
C TRP A 469 -3.03 6.95 -9.19
N GLU A 470 -4.35 6.86 -9.42
CA GLU A 470 -4.91 6.71 -10.76
C GLU A 470 -4.70 7.96 -11.62
N LYS A 471 -4.96 9.17 -11.11
CA LYS A 471 -4.74 10.41 -11.88
C LYS A 471 -3.27 10.58 -12.28
N ARG A 472 -2.33 10.33 -11.35
CA ARG A 472 -0.89 10.34 -11.63
C ARG A 472 -0.52 9.34 -12.72
N ARG A 473 -1.12 8.15 -12.68
CA ARG A 473 -0.89 7.10 -13.68
C ARG A 473 -1.38 7.53 -15.06
N ASN A 474 -2.52 8.23 -15.16
CA ASN A 474 -3.11 8.71 -16.41
C ASN A 474 -2.31 9.82 -17.10
N VAL A 475 -1.54 10.63 -16.36
CA VAL A 475 -0.66 11.66 -16.96
C VAL A 475 0.26 11.02 -17.99
N THR A 476 0.28 11.51 -19.22
CA THR A 476 1.13 10.94 -20.27
C THR A 476 2.36 11.82 -20.48
N ILE A 477 3.53 11.18 -20.66
CA ILE A 477 4.80 11.86 -20.93
C ILE A 477 5.35 11.38 -22.27
N ASP A 478 5.67 12.30 -23.18
CA ASP A 478 6.42 12.00 -24.40
C ASP A 478 7.75 12.74 -24.41
N GLU A 479 8.82 11.96 -24.47
CA GLU A 479 10.19 12.45 -24.46
C GLU A 479 10.68 12.53 -25.91
N GLY A 480 11.01 13.75 -26.33
CA GLY A 480 11.70 14.06 -27.58
C GLY A 480 13.19 14.27 -27.33
N GLU A 481 13.89 14.76 -28.35
CA GLU A 481 15.33 15.06 -28.22
C GLU A 481 15.59 16.36 -27.44
N TYR A 482 14.71 17.35 -27.61
CA TYR A 482 14.86 18.71 -27.05
C TYR A 482 13.68 19.15 -26.19
N GLU A 483 12.66 18.31 -26.04
CA GLU A 483 11.48 18.66 -25.29
C GLU A 483 10.83 17.43 -24.63
N ILE A 484 10.12 17.67 -23.54
CA ILE A 484 9.27 16.71 -22.84
C ILE A 484 7.85 17.25 -22.87
N SER A 485 6.95 16.56 -23.57
CA SER A 485 5.53 16.89 -23.61
C SER A 485 4.79 16.12 -22.51
N ILE A 486 3.93 16.80 -21.78
CA ILE A 486 3.14 16.24 -20.69
C ILE A 486 1.67 16.54 -20.96
N ILE A 487 0.84 15.50 -20.92
CA ILE A 487 -0.61 15.62 -21.12
C ILE A 487 -1.30 15.26 -19.81
N PHE A 488 -2.13 16.17 -19.31
CA PHE A 488 -2.87 16.04 -18.06
C PHE A 488 -4.36 15.77 -18.35
N PRO A 489 -4.81 14.50 -18.34
CA PRO A 489 -6.21 14.19 -18.64
C PRO A 489 -7.16 14.57 -17.50
N ASP A 490 -6.65 14.70 -16.27
CA ASP A 490 -7.43 14.95 -15.06
C ASP A 490 -7.04 16.28 -14.41
N ASP A 491 -7.97 16.89 -13.67
CA ASP A 491 -7.66 18.00 -12.77
C ASP A 491 -6.73 17.52 -11.64
N LEU A 492 -5.64 18.27 -11.40
CA LEU A 492 -4.61 17.95 -10.40
C LEU A 492 -4.22 19.20 -9.60
N ASP A 493 -4.36 19.15 -8.28
CA ASP A 493 -3.96 20.25 -7.39
C ASP A 493 -2.44 20.49 -7.41
N SER A 494 -1.66 19.41 -7.48
CA SER A 494 -0.21 19.45 -7.53
C SER A 494 0.34 18.26 -8.29
N PHE A 495 1.28 18.48 -9.19
CA PHE A 495 2.00 17.41 -9.89
C PHE A 495 3.47 17.78 -10.00
N VAL A 496 4.35 16.82 -9.71
CA VAL A 496 5.79 17.05 -9.76
C VAL A 496 6.47 16.04 -10.68
N LEU A 497 7.28 16.57 -11.59
CA LEU A 497 8.11 15.81 -12.50
C LEU A 497 9.58 16.08 -12.17
N SER A 498 10.39 15.03 -12.12
CA SER A 498 11.85 15.15 -12.04
C SER A 498 12.48 14.66 -13.34
N VAL A 499 13.41 15.43 -13.90
CA VAL A 499 14.18 15.04 -15.08
C VAL A 499 15.55 14.59 -14.63
N HIS A 500 15.81 13.28 -14.70
CA HIS A 500 17.09 12.69 -14.32
C HIS A 500 18.08 12.75 -15.47
N GLY A 501 19.38 12.79 -15.14
CA GLY A 501 20.48 13.06 -16.07
C GLY A 501 20.99 14.49 -15.94
N ASP A 502 21.69 14.97 -16.96
CA ASP A 502 22.26 16.33 -16.99
C ASP A 502 21.62 17.30 -18.03
N PRO A 503 20.31 17.24 -18.36
CA PRO A 503 19.73 18.28 -19.21
C PRO A 503 19.52 19.56 -18.38
N LYS A 504 19.60 20.72 -19.03
CA LYS A 504 19.19 22.00 -18.41
C LYS A 504 17.82 22.41 -18.94
N ILE A 505 16.87 22.62 -18.04
CA ILE A 505 15.53 23.14 -18.39
C ILE A 505 15.66 24.60 -18.81
N GLN A 506 15.22 24.93 -20.02
CA GLN A 506 15.28 26.27 -20.57
C GLN A 506 13.99 27.05 -20.27
N GLU A 507 12.83 26.46 -20.61
CA GLU A 507 11.53 27.05 -20.38
C GLU A 507 10.42 26.00 -20.31
N ILE A 508 9.27 26.41 -19.80
CA ILE A 508 8.06 25.60 -19.71
C ILE A 508 6.93 26.37 -20.38
N VAL A 509 6.25 25.73 -21.33
CA VAL A 509 5.16 26.31 -22.11
C VAL A 509 3.85 25.55 -21.82
N GLY A 510 2.70 26.23 -21.93
CA GLY A 510 1.37 25.64 -21.81
C GLY A 510 0.77 25.77 -20.42
N VAL A 511 1.28 25.03 -19.44
CA VAL A 511 0.81 25.07 -18.04
C VAL A 511 1.80 25.85 -17.18
N SER A 512 1.28 26.70 -16.29
CA SER A 512 2.11 27.42 -15.31
C SER A 512 2.80 26.44 -14.37
N ALA A 513 4.13 26.52 -14.32
CA ALA A 513 4.96 25.68 -13.46
C ALA A 513 6.14 26.47 -12.90
N LYS A 514 6.65 26.03 -11.75
CA LYS A 514 7.93 26.48 -11.18
C LYS A 514 8.93 25.34 -11.31
N PHE A 515 10.19 25.63 -11.53
CA PHE A 515 11.23 24.60 -11.52
C PHE A 515 12.42 25.00 -10.65
N GLU A 516 12.97 24.00 -9.96
CA GLU A 516 14.19 24.11 -9.15
C GLU A 516 15.15 23.02 -9.63
N GLY A 517 16.25 23.44 -10.25
CA GLY A 517 17.13 22.52 -10.97
C GLY A 517 16.35 21.76 -12.06
N ASN A 518 16.34 20.44 -11.95
CA ASN A 518 15.63 19.55 -12.88
C ASN A 518 14.30 19.02 -12.33
N THR A 519 13.74 19.66 -11.30
CA THR A 519 12.43 19.30 -10.74
C THR A 519 11.42 20.38 -11.11
N VAL A 520 10.30 19.97 -11.69
CA VAL A 520 9.21 20.84 -12.17
C VAL A 520 7.96 20.62 -11.35
N HIS A 521 7.45 21.70 -10.76
CA HIS A 521 6.25 21.75 -9.94
C HIS A 521 5.11 22.43 -10.68
N PHE A 522 4.08 21.66 -10.98
CA PHE A 522 2.82 22.12 -11.52
C PHE A 522 1.79 22.25 -10.39
N THR A 523 0.96 23.31 -10.43
CA THR A 523 -0.07 23.58 -9.42
C THR A 523 -1.38 23.95 -10.08
N ASN A 524 -2.50 23.44 -9.56
CA ASN A 524 -3.85 23.69 -10.07
C ASN A 524 -3.99 23.42 -11.57
N VAL A 525 -3.48 22.27 -12.01
CA VAL A 525 -3.51 21.83 -13.39
C VAL A 525 -4.94 21.46 -13.77
N LYS A 526 -5.39 21.95 -14.92
CA LYS A 526 -6.71 21.63 -15.47
C LYS A 526 -6.68 20.38 -16.33
N ALA A 527 -7.79 19.63 -16.32
CA ALA A 527 -8.02 18.54 -17.24
C ALA A 527 -7.80 18.96 -18.71
N ASP A 528 -7.35 18.03 -19.51
CA ASP A 528 -6.96 18.16 -20.92
C ASP A 528 -5.87 19.20 -21.22
N SER A 529 -5.15 19.67 -20.20
CA SER A 529 -4.04 20.61 -20.41
C SER A 529 -2.76 19.92 -20.86
N ILE A 530 -1.92 20.67 -21.59
CA ILE A 530 -0.65 20.19 -22.13
C ILE A 530 0.46 21.13 -21.67
N ALA A 531 1.53 20.57 -21.12
CA ALA A 531 2.76 21.28 -20.81
C ALA A 531 3.90 20.77 -21.69
N VAL A 532 4.80 21.67 -22.09
CA VAL A 532 6.01 21.32 -22.83
C VAL A 532 7.21 21.90 -22.09
N ILE A 533 8.12 21.02 -21.65
CA ILE A 533 9.40 21.41 -21.04
C ILE A 533 10.46 21.38 -22.14
N ARG A 534 11.09 22.53 -22.44
CA ARG A 534 12.18 22.62 -23.41
C ARG A 534 13.53 22.48 -22.72
N LEU A 535 14.42 21.66 -23.30
CA LEU A 535 15.72 21.30 -22.77
C LEU A 535 16.85 21.90 -23.63
N ASN A 536 17.93 22.33 -22.98
CA ASN A 536 19.14 22.80 -23.66
C ASN A 536 20.26 21.74 -23.58
N LYS A 537 20.78 21.32 -24.74
CA LYS A 537 21.87 20.33 -24.85
C LYS A 537 23.29 20.92 -24.76
N ASN A 538 23.45 22.25 -24.86
CA ASN A 538 24.77 22.90 -25.07
C ASN A 538 25.42 23.42 -23.78
N ALA A 539 25.34 22.70 -22.67
CA ALA A 539 25.58 23.30 -21.36
C ALA A 539 26.52 22.54 -20.43
#